data_AF-A0A9D5ZRK0-F1
#
_entry.id   AF-A0A9D5ZRK0-F1
#
_cell.length_a   1.000
_cell.length_b   1.000
_cell.length_c   1.000
_cell.angle_alpha   90.00
_cell.angle_beta   90.00
_cell.angle_gamma   90.00
#
_symmetry.space_group_name_H-M   'P 1'
#
loop_
_entity.id
_entity.type
_entity.pdbx_description
1 polymer ?
#
loop_
_entity_poly.entity_id
_entity_poly.type
_entity_poly.pdbx_seq_one_letter_code
_entity_poly.pdbx_strand_id
1 'polypeptide(L)'
;MKYEKKIFKCILKVLTPIHIGCDEVYEPMGFVVDEKEHNLIVFDPLDFVVQMDTEDKKKYSEICSKGSIDSILEMYKFLRGKKVSGRNIKLCSGFIKHYEKNLNIEIRNIKQELNSFKIERTSFLSNDERPYIPGSSIKGSLRTAYLNDRQKIKKERKTNDSKGLEQRLLNYRNFEEDPFRLVKISDFMPVGNVNTKIVYAVNKKKNPNKNLSKGLPQILEIIDSGSIFEGEIAIEQPQGNVIKEPINLQKLLKSSLDFYSKERNRENRDLKNLRIEVINPTTISILQVGIKFANL
;
A
#
# COMPACT_ATOMS: atom_id res chain seq x y z
N MET A 1 34.51 -11.56 -0.75
CA MET A 1 34.10 -12.99 -0.73
C MET A 1 32.65 -13.08 -1.20
N LYS A 2 32.34 -13.95 -2.18
CA LYS A 2 30.99 -14.11 -2.74
C LYS A 2 30.19 -15.09 -1.88
N TYR A 3 29.01 -14.68 -1.41
CA TYR A 3 28.04 -15.59 -0.80
C TYR A 3 27.54 -16.57 -1.86
N GLU A 4 27.49 -17.86 -1.53
CA GLU A 4 26.72 -18.80 -2.31
C GLU A 4 25.23 -18.47 -2.06
N LYS A 5 24.54 -18.06 -3.12
CA LYS A 5 23.14 -17.64 -3.04
C LYS A 5 22.31 -18.36 -4.10
N LYS A 6 21.12 -18.79 -3.71
CA LYS A 6 20.11 -19.29 -4.65
C LYS A 6 19.08 -18.20 -4.90
N ILE A 7 18.93 -17.79 -6.16
CA ILE A 7 18.00 -16.75 -6.60
C ILE A 7 16.79 -17.42 -7.23
N PHE A 8 15.60 -16.89 -6.92
CA PHE A 8 14.32 -17.35 -7.42
C PHE A 8 13.59 -16.14 -8.01
N LYS A 9 13.28 -16.21 -9.30
CA LYS A 9 12.44 -15.21 -9.97
C LYS A 9 10.98 -15.43 -9.59
N CYS A 10 10.30 -14.36 -9.24
CA CYS A 10 8.96 -14.37 -8.69
C CYS A 10 8.05 -13.45 -9.48
N ILE A 11 6.81 -13.91 -9.71
CA ILE A 11 5.73 -13.10 -10.27
C ILE A 11 4.66 -12.97 -9.19
N LEU A 12 4.27 -11.74 -8.87
CA LEU A 12 3.22 -11.41 -7.92
C LEU A 12 2.00 -10.90 -8.68
N LYS A 13 0.83 -11.48 -8.38
CA LYS A 13 -0.46 -11.00 -8.86
C LYS A 13 -1.28 -10.44 -7.72
N VAL A 14 -1.74 -9.22 -7.87
CA VAL A 14 -2.64 -8.56 -6.91
C VAL A 14 -4.03 -9.18 -7.03
N LEU A 15 -4.54 -9.79 -5.95
CA LEU A 15 -5.86 -10.45 -5.95
C LEU A 15 -6.98 -9.58 -5.40
N THR A 16 -6.62 -8.61 -4.57
CA THR A 16 -7.51 -7.63 -3.95
C THR A 16 -6.81 -6.28 -3.96
N PRO A 17 -7.54 -5.15 -3.93
CA PRO A 17 -6.91 -3.84 -3.77
C PRO A 17 -5.86 -3.81 -2.67
N ILE A 18 -4.69 -3.25 -2.97
CA ILE A 18 -3.62 -3.06 -1.99
C ILE A 18 -3.16 -1.60 -1.98
N HIS A 19 -2.85 -1.09 -0.81
CA HIS A 19 -2.15 0.18 -0.60
C HIS A 19 -0.88 -0.11 0.18
N ILE A 20 0.25 0.44 -0.26
CA ILE A 20 1.53 0.36 0.46
C ILE A 20 2.04 1.77 0.66
N GLY A 21 1.79 2.33 1.84
CA GLY A 21 2.14 3.72 2.16
C GLY A 21 3.62 4.01 1.99
N CYS A 22 3.91 5.22 1.49
CA CYS A 22 5.25 5.75 1.29
C CYS A 22 5.45 7.11 1.98
N ASP A 23 4.56 7.45 2.92
CA ASP A 23 4.47 8.73 3.63
C ASP A 23 4.27 9.98 2.73
N GLU A 24 4.16 9.80 1.42
CA GLU A 24 3.79 10.84 0.48
C GLU A 24 2.27 10.96 0.27
N VAL A 25 1.87 12.16 -0.14
CA VAL A 25 0.48 12.51 -0.45
C VAL A 25 0.35 13.28 -1.74
N TYR A 26 -0.83 13.23 -2.35
CA TYR A 26 -1.15 14.18 -3.41
C TYR A 26 -1.37 15.56 -2.81
N GLU A 27 -0.48 16.49 -3.17
CA GLU A 27 -0.61 17.88 -2.74
C GLU A 27 -1.68 18.61 -3.55
N PRO A 28 -2.45 19.53 -2.93
CA PRO A 28 -3.53 20.26 -3.60
C PRO A 28 -3.13 21.03 -4.87
N MET A 29 -1.85 21.33 -5.04
CA MET A 29 -1.30 22.08 -6.18
C MET A 29 -0.93 21.20 -7.38
N GLY A 30 -0.85 19.88 -7.19
CA GLY A 30 -0.36 18.93 -8.20
C GLY A 30 -1.45 18.10 -8.87
N PHE A 31 -2.74 18.40 -8.63
CA PHE A 31 -3.81 17.67 -9.30
C PHE A 31 -5.08 18.50 -9.51
N VAL A 32 -5.85 18.12 -10.54
CA VAL A 32 -7.24 18.55 -10.72
C VAL A 32 -8.18 17.36 -10.62
N VAL A 33 -9.43 17.62 -10.24
CA VAL A 33 -10.50 16.61 -10.22
C VAL A 33 -11.42 16.85 -11.41
N ASP A 34 -11.49 15.87 -12.31
CA ASP A 34 -12.52 15.78 -13.33
C ASP A 34 -13.75 15.08 -12.75
N GLU A 35 -14.73 15.89 -12.33
CA GLU A 35 -15.99 15.43 -11.74
C GLU A 35 -16.83 14.59 -12.71
N LYS A 36 -16.71 14.82 -14.03
CA LYS A 36 -17.51 14.12 -15.05
C LYS A 36 -16.94 12.74 -15.36
N GLU A 37 -15.64 12.68 -15.59
CA GLU A 37 -14.94 11.43 -15.92
C GLU A 37 -14.54 10.62 -14.68
N HIS A 38 -14.81 11.15 -13.47
CA HIS A 38 -14.44 10.54 -12.19
C HIS A 38 -12.93 10.24 -12.12
N ASN A 39 -12.10 11.19 -12.53
CA ASN A 39 -10.65 11.04 -12.54
C ASN A 39 -9.97 12.17 -11.76
N LEU A 40 -8.86 11.84 -11.10
CA LEU A 40 -7.89 12.79 -10.61
C LEU A 40 -6.74 12.82 -11.62
N ILE A 41 -6.44 14.00 -12.14
CA ILE A 41 -5.37 14.20 -13.12
C ILE A 41 -4.20 14.85 -12.39
N VAL A 42 -3.13 14.08 -12.18
CA VAL A 42 -1.88 14.53 -11.55
C VAL A 42 -1.00 15.15 -12.62
N PHE A 43 -0.54 16.38 -12.39
CA PHE A 43 0.27 17.14 -13.34
C PHE A 43 1.51 17.73 -12.64
N ASP A 44 2.53 18.10 -13.41
CA ASP A 44 3.68 18.85 -12.88
C ASP A 44 3.28 20.31 -12.64
N PRO A 45 3.32 20.81 -11.38
CA PRO A 45 2.98 22.20 -11.09
C PRO A 45 3.79 23.23 -11.88
N LEU A 46 5.04 22.94 -12.23
CA LEU A 46 5.88 23.85 -13.00
C LEU A 46 5.38 23.99 -14.43
N ASP A 47 5.08 22.87 -15.10
CA ASP A 47 4.51 22.88 -16.44
C ASP A 47 3.17 23.61 -16.48
N PHE A 48 2.35 23.42 -15.44
CA PHE A 48 1.07 24.11 -15.32
C PHE A 48 1.24 25.63 -15.14
N VAL A 49 2.16 26.07 -14.27
CA VAL A 49 2.44 27.51 -14.08
C VAL A 49 2.99 28.15 -15.34
N VAL A 50 3.86 27.47 -16.11
CA VAL A 50 4.41 28.03 -17.36
C VAL A 50 3.29 28.36 -18.35
N GLN A 51 2.28 27.49 -18.45
CA GLN A 51 1.16 27.59 -19.38
C GLN A 51 0.10 28.65 -19.00
N MET A 52 0.10 29.14 -17.76
CA MET A 52 -0.87 30.16 -17.30
C MET A 52 -0.63 31.54 -17.93
N ASP A 53 -1.71 32.29 -18.11
CA ASP A 53 -1.65 33.72 -18.41
C ASP A 53 -1.21 34.55 -17.18
N THR A 54 -0.95 35.83 -17.39
CA THR A 54 -0.43 36.74 -16.34
C THR A 54 -1.42 36.92 -15.18
N GLU A 55 -2.72 36.89 -15.44
CA GLU A 55 -3.75 37.09 -14.42
C GLU A 55 -3.91 35.85 -13.54
N ASP A 56 -4.00 34.68 -14.17
CA ASP A 56 -4.01 33.38 -13.50
C ASP A 56 -2.73 33.18 -12.67
N LYS A 57 -1.54 33.54 -13.20
CA LYS A 57 -0.27 33.49 -12.47
C LYS A 57 -0.30 34.33 -11.20
N LYS A 58 -0.80 35.57 -11.30
CA LYS A 58 -0.91 36.48 -10.16
C LYS A 58 -1.85 35.90 -9.11
N LYS A 59 -3.04 35.44 -9.52
CA LYS A 59 -4.03 34.84 -8.62
C LYS A 59 -3.52 33.55 -7.96
N TYR A 60 -2.88 32.68 -8.71
CA TYR A 60 -2.26 31.45 -8.20
C TYR A 60 -1.18 31.77 -7.15
N SER A 61 -0.28 32.72 -7.46
CA SER A 61 0.76 33.17 -6.54
C SER A 61 0.17 33.78 -5.25
N GLU A 62 -0.89 34.57 -5.37
CA GLU A 62 -1.59 35.14 -4.21
C GLU A 62 -2.16 34.04 -3.31
N ILE A 63 -2.81 33.01 -3.88
CA ILE A 63 -3.34 31.86 -3.12
C ILE A 63 -2.20 31.12 -2.42
N CYS A 64 -1.14 30.74 -3.14
CA CYS A 64 0.00 30.02 -2.57
C CYS A 64 0.69 30.79 -1.43
N SER A 65 0.80 32.12 -1.57
CA SER A 65 1.47 32.97 -0.57
C SER A 65 0.76 33.04 0.78
N LYS A 66 -0.53 32.69 0.86
CA LYS A 66 -1.32 32.76 2.10
C LYS A 66 -0.86 31.74 3.14
N GLY A 67 -0.39 30.56 2.71
CA GLY A 67 0.09 29.50 3.59
C GLY A 67 -0.93 29.03 4.65
N SER A 68 -2.22 29.30 4.46
CA SER A 68 -3.29 28.99 5.41
C SER A 68 -4.09 27.76 4.97
N ILE A 69 -4.81 27.14 5.90
CA ILE A 69 -5.69 26.01 5.56
C ILE A 69 -6.79 26.47 4.57
N ASP A 70 -7.27 27.70 4.68
CA ASP A 70 -8.26 28.27 3.76
C ASP A 70 -7.73 28.39 2.32
N SER A 71 -6.42 28.61 2.15
CA SER A 71 -5.78 28.68 0.83
C SER A 71 -5.85 27.36 0.06
N ILE A 72 -5.96 26.22 0.75
CA ILE A 72 -6.17 24.89 0.12
C ILE A 72 -7.53 24.84 -0.56
N LEU A 73 -8.58 25.36 0.10
CA LEU A 73 -9.92 25.40 -0.48
C LEU A 73 -9.98 26.38 -1.66
N GLU A 74 -9.33 27.53 -1.54
CA GLU A 74 -9.19 28.47 -2.65
C GLU A 74 -8.43 27.86 -3.83
N MET A 75 -7.38 27.07 -3.56
CA MET A 75 -6.62 26.34 -4.58
C MET A 75 -7.52 25.35 -5.33
N TYR A 76 -8.29 24.54 -4.61
CA TYR A 76 -9.24 23.63 -5.25
C TYR A 76 -10.29 24.37 -6.10
N LYS A 77 -10.79 25.52 -5.63
CA LYS A 77 -11.72 26.35 -6.40
C LYS A 77 -11.07 26.95 -7.64
N PHE A 78 -9.80 27.36 -7.56
CA PHE A 78 -9.03 27.90 -8.69
C PHE A 78 -8.77 26.83 -9.77
N LEU A 79 -8.38 25.63 -9.35
CA LEU A 79 -8.06 24.50 -10.23
C LEU A 79 -9.30 23.87 -10.88
N ARG A 80 -10.49 24.06 -10.30
CA ARG A 80 -11.74 23.48 -10.80
C ARG A 80 -12.02 23.91 -12.24
N GLY A 81 -12.17 22.94 -13.13
CA GLY A 81 -12.46 23.18 -14.55
C GLY A 81 -11.25 23.58 -15.41
N LYS A 82 -10.05 23.73 -14.82
CA LYS A 82 -8.82 23.90 -15.59
C LYS A 82 -8.50 22.60 -16.32
N LYS A 83 -8.05 22.71 -17.57
CA LYS A 83 -7.60 21.56 -18.37
C LYS A 83 -6.10 21.40 -18.19
N VAL A 84 -5.68 20.21 -17.79
CA VAL A 84 -4.27 19.85 -17.61
C VAL A 84 -3.99 18.52 -18.28
N SER A 85 -2.74 18.32 -18.70
CA SER A 85 -2.25 17.03 -19.14
C SER A 85 -1.49 16.37 -17.98
N GLY A 86 -1.67 15.06 -17.82
CA GLY A 86 -1.09 14.38 -16.68
C GLY A 86 -1.51 12.93 -16.55
N ARG A 87 -1.10 12.31 -15.44
CA ARG A 87 -1.47 10.93 -15.09
C ARG A 87 -2.90 10.89 -14.58
N ASN A 88 -3.71 10.02 -15.17
CA ASN A 88 -5.09 9.80 -14.77
C ASN A 88 -5.20 8.71 -13.71
N ILE A 89 -5.88 9.02 -12.60
CA ILE A 89 -6.17 8.09 -11.51
C ILE A 89 -7.69 8.05 -11.29
N LYS A 90 -8.26 6.85 -11.33
CA LYS A 90 -9.71 6.69 -11.16
C LYS A 90 -10.14 7.07 -9.75
N LEU A 91 -11.29 7.72 -9.63
CA LEU A 91 -11.91 8.09 -8.36
C LEU A 91 -13.11 7.19 -8.06
N CYS A 92 -13.35 6.90 -6.78
CA CYS A 92 -14.62 6.32 -6.36
C CYS A 92 -15.71 7.40 -6.29
N SER A 93 -16.97 7.04 -6.53
CA SER A 93 -18.10 7.99 -6.50
C SER A 93 -18.28 8.68 -5.14
N GLY A 94 -17.89 8.01 -4.05
CA GLY A 94 -17.86 8.62 -2.72
C GLY A 94 -16.87 9.78 -2.61
N PHE A 95 -15.78 9.75 -3.39
CA PHE A 95 -14.79 10.82 -3.40
C PHE A 95 -15.34 12.07 -4.08
N ILE A 96 -15.96 11.93 -5.25
CA ILE A 96 -16.57 13.05 -5.98
C ILE A 96 -17.59 13.78 -5.10
N LYS A 97 -18.51 13.03 -4.46
CA LYS A 97 -19.49 13.60 -3.54
C LYS A 97 -18.86 14.35 -2.36
N HIS A 98 -17.77 13.81 -1.81
CA HIS A 98 -17.05 14.47 -0.72
C HIS A 98 -16.32 15.74 -1.19
N TYR A 99 -15.70 15.69 -2.38
CA TYR A 99 -15.03 16.82 -3.00
C TYR A 99 -16.00 17.98 -3.27
N GLU A 100 -17.14 17.70 -3.91
CA GLU A 100 -18.19 18.70 -4.18
C GLU A 100 -18.73 19.30 -2.88
N LYS A 101 -18.95 18.47 -1.84
CA LYS A 101 -19.38 18.97 -0.53
C LYS A 101 -18.33 19.92 0.05
N ASN A 102 -17.05 19.55 0.03
CA ASN A 102 -15.98 20.35 0.61
C ASN A 102 -15.77 21.69 -0.10
N LEU A 103 -15.95 21.74 -1.43
CA LEU A 103 -15.91 22.99 -2.19
C LEU A 103 -16.95 24.03 -1.74
N ASN A 104 -18.07 23.57 -1.17
CA ASN A 104 -19.21 24.41 -0.76
C ASN A 104 -19.21 24.76 0.75
N ILE A 105 -18.19 24.36 1.52
CA ILE A 105 -18.13 24.62 2.96
C ILE A 105 -17.75 26.08 3.25
N GLU A 106 -18.44 26.70 4.21
CA GLU A 106 -18.08 28.00 4.77
C GLU A 106 -16.85 27.93 5.68
N ILE A 107 -16.03 28.99 5.68
CA ILE A 107 -14.70 29.06 6.26
C ILE A 107 -14.61 28.65 7.75
N ARG A 108 -15.71 28.79 8.50
CA ARG A 108 -15.74 28.58 9.97
C ARG A 108 -15.51 27.12 10.41
N ASN A 109 -15.69 26.11 9.55
CA ASN A 109 -15.55 24.68 9.89
C ASN A 109 -14.37 23.97 9.19
N ILE A 110 -13.46 24.73 8.57
CA ILE A 110 -12.50 24.21 7.59
C ILE A 110 -11.43 23.25 8.17
N LYS A 111 -10.97 23.44 9.42
CA LYS A 111 -9.79 22.71 9.93
C LYS A 111 -10.01 21.20 10.09
N GLN A 112 -11.18 20.74 10.53
CA GLN A 112 -11.45 19.31 10.70
C GLN A 112 -11.70 18.59 9.38
N GLU A 113 -12.40 19.23 8.45
CA GLU A 113 -12.75 18.64 7.14
C GLU A 113 -11.53 18.61 6.20
N LEU A 114 -10.65 19.62 6.20
CA LEU A 114 -9.44 19.58 5.36
C LEU A 114 -8.37 18.60 5.85
N ASN A 115 -8.23 18.40 7.17
CA ASN A 115 -7.39 17.30 7.69
C ASN A 115 -7.89 15.91 7.24
N SER A 116 -9.18 15.79 6.87
CA SER A 116 -9.77 14.56 6.35
C SER A 116 -9.53 14.33 4.85
N PHE A 117 -9.05 15.36 4.13
CA PHE A 117 -8.88 15.34 2.67
C PHE A 117 -7.44 15.07 2.21
N LYS A 118 -6.66 14.40 3.06
CA LYS A 118 -5.29 13.96 2.75
C LYS A 118 -5.36 12.66 1.94
N ILE A 119 -4.91 12.70 0.68
CA ILE A 119 -4.89 11.54 -0.22
C ILE A 119 -3.52 10.87 -0.14
N GLU A 120 -3.43 9.73 0.54
CA GLU A 120 -2.16 9.01 0.70
C GLU A 120 -1.80 8.23 -0.55
N ARG A 121 -0.54 8.38 -0.98
CA ARG A 121 0.00 7.71 -2.17
C ARG A 121 0.47 6.31 -1.81
N THR A 122 0.28 5.38 -2.74
CA THR A 122 0.96 4.07 -2.66
C THR A 122 2.40 4.22 -3.17
N SER A 123 3.29 3.34 -2.72
CA SER A 123 4.70 3.27 -3.16
C SER A 123 4.79 3.29 -4.68
N PHE A 124 5.60 4.21 -5.23
CA PHE A 124 5.67 4.50 -6.66
C PHE A 124 7.12 4.75 -7.11
N LEU A 125 7.38 4.55 -8.40
CA LEU A 125 8.67 4.76 -9.02
C LEU A 125 8.86 6.24 -9.35
N SER A 126 9.95 6.85 -8.90
CA SER A 126 10.20 8.28 -9.11
C SER A 126 10.44 8.69 -10.57
N ASN A 127 10.72 7.73 -11.46
CA ASN A 127 11.02 8.02 -12.86
C ASN A 127 9.77 8.01 -13.78
N ASP A 128 8.73 7.26 -13.43
CA ASP A 128 7.53 7.11 -14.27
C ASP A 128 6.21 7.04 -13.49
N GLU A 129 6.28 7.28 -12.18
CA GLU A 129 5.17 7.31 -11.24
C GLU A 129 4.44 5.97 -11.05
N ARG A 130 4.79 4.89 -11.77
CA ARG A 130 4.06 3.62 -11.65
C ARG A 130 4.23 3.04 -10.26
N PRO A 131 3.18 2.44 -9.68
CA PRO A 131 3.30 1.82 -8.38
C PRO A 131 4.29 0.65 -8.44
N TYR A 132 5.01 0.42 -7.34
CA TYR A 132 5.82 -0.79 -7.13
C TYR A 132 5.51 -1.39 -5.76
N ILE A 133 5.90 -2.64 -5.55
CA ILE A 133 5.76 -3.30 -4.25
C ILE A 133 7.14 -3.41 -3.61
N PRO A 134 7.41 -2.69 -2.51
CA PRO A 134 8.68 -2.77 -1.81
C PRO A 134 8.98 -4.19 -1.33
N GLY A 135 10.21 -4.65 -1.52
CA GLY A 135 10.69 -5.94 -1.05
C GLY A 135 10.63 -6.07 0.47
N SER A 136 10.75 -4.94 1.18
CA SER A 136 10.57 -4.85 2.64
C SER A 136 9.16 -5.21 3.09
N SER A 137 8.12 -4.77 2.36
CA SER A 137 6.71 -5.10 2.64
C SER A 137 6.46 -6.61 2.49
N ILE A 138 6.98 -7.20 1.42
CA ILE A 138 6.90 -8.65 1.19
C ILE A 138 7.69 -9.40 2.27
N LYS A 139 8.91 -8.96 2.58
CA LYS A 139 9.75 -9.59 3.61
C LYS A 139 9.10 -9.55 4.99
N GLY A 140 8.47 -8.42 5.33
CA GLY A 140 7.69 -8.26 6.57
C GLY A 140 6.55 -9.27 6.64
N SER A 141 5.75 -9.41 5.58
CA SER A 141 4.65 -10.39 5.52
C SER A 141 5.13 -11.84 5.70
N LEU A 142 6.21 -12.21 5.02
CA LEU A 142 6.82 -13.54 5.16
C LEU A 142 7.40 -13.76 6.56
N ARG A 143 8.01 -12.73 7.16
CA ARG A 143 8.52 -12.77 8.54
C ARG A 143 7.40 -13.00 9.54
N THR A 144 6.29 -12.28 9.43
CA THR A 144 5.12 -12.46 10.30
C THR A 144 4.60 -13.90 10.24
N ALA A 145 4.44 -14.47 9.05
CA ALA A 145 3.97 -15.83 8.90
C ALA A 145 4.95 -16.86 9.49
N TYR A 146 6.25 -16.68 9.23
CA TYR A 146 7.28 -17.56 9.77
C TYR A 146 7.35 -17.50 11.30
N LEU A 147 7.26 -16.31 11.90
CA LEU A 147 7.20 -16.14 13.36
C LEU A 147 5.99 -16.87 13.97
N ASN A 148 4.83 -16.78 13.32
CA ASN A 148 3.64 -17.51 13.76
C ASN A 148 3.82 -19.04 13.69
N ASP A 149 4.52 -19.55 12.69
CA ASP A 149 4.88 -20.97 12.64
C ASP A 149 5.82 -21.37 13.78
N ARG A 150 6.86 -20.57 14.04
CA ARG A 150 7.78 -20.78 15.17
C ARG A 150 7.07 -20.73 16.52
N GLN A 151 6.11 -19.84 16.68
CA GLN A 151 5.30 -19.74 17.89
C GLN A 151 4.48 -21.01 18.17
N LYS A 152 3.99 -21.72 17.14
CA LYS A 152 3.26 -22.99 17.33
C LYS A 152 4.15 -24.09 17.92
N ILE A 153 5.44 -24.04 17.59
CA ILE A 153 6.41 -25.09 17.93
C ILE A 153 7.07 -24.77 19.27
N LYS A 154 7.55 -23.54 19.46
CA LYS A 154 8.22 -23.13 20.72
C LYS A 154 7.25 -22.79 21.84
N LYS A 155 6.03 -22.36 21.52
CA LYS A 155 5.00 -21.95 22.49
C LYS A 155 5.50 -20.90 23.48
N GLU A 156 6.30 -19.94 23.00
CA GLU A 156 6.82 -18.84 23.80
C GLU A 156 5.69 -18.06 24.49
N ARG A 157 5.93 -17.56 25.70
CA ARG A 157 4.95 -16.72 26.38
C ARG A 157 4.80 -15.39 25.65
N LYS A 158 3.55 -14.97 25.43
CA LYS A 158 3.25 -13.64 24.89
C LYS A 158 3.59 -12.60 25.95
N THR A 159 4.42 -11.64 25.58
CA THR A 159 4.87 -10.53 26.41
C THR A 159 4.61 -9.21 25.67
N ASN A 160 4.57 -8.09 26.40
CA ASN A 160 4.53 -6.76 25.77
C ASN A 160 5.83 -6.41 25.04
N ASP A 161 6.91 -7.15 25.33
CA ASP A 161 8.17 -7.09 24.59
C ASP A 161 8.09 -7.92 23.30
N SER A 162 7.69 -7.28 22.21
CA SER A 162 7.59 -7.88 20.87
C SER A 162 8.97 -8.24 20.29
N LYS A 163 9.98 -7.40 20.53
CA LYS A 163 11.34 -7.60 20.03
C LYS A 163 11.99 -8.82 20.69
N GLY A 164 11.88 -8.94 22.02
CA GLY A 164 12.39 -10.11 22.72
C GLY A 164 11.63 -11.39 22.36
N LEU A 165 10.32 -11.32 22.10
CA LEU A 165 9.57 -12.46 21.59
C LEU A 165 10.11 -12.93 20.23
N GLU A 166 10.34 -12.00 19.31
CA GLU A 166 10.91 -12.28 17.99
C GLU A 166 12.30 -12.93 18.08
N GLN A 167 13.18 -12.38 18.92
CA GLN A 167 14.51 -12.92 19.24
C GLN A 167 14.45 -14.37 19.74
N ARG A 168 13.56 -14.66 20.69
CA ARG A 168 13.36 -16.02 21.21
C ARG A 168 12.81 -16.97 20.15
N LEU A 169 11.86 -16.50 19.33
CA LEU A 169 11.26 -17.29 18.27
C LEU A 169 12.24 -17.65 17.15
N LEU A 170 13.16 -16.76 16.83
CA LEU A 170 14.15 -16.94 15.76
C LEU A 170 15.54 -17.35 16.27
N ASN A 171 15.72 -17.55 17.58
CA ASN A 171 16.98 -17.98 18.21
C ASN A 171 18.17 -17.04 17.95
N TYR A 172 17.94 -15.73 17.97
CA TYR A 172 19.00 -14.72 17.83
C TYR A 172 18.99 -13.73 19.00
N ARG A 173 20.15 -13.16 19.31
CA ARG A 173 20.31 -12.05 20.28
C ARG A 173 20.65 -10.75 19.57
N ASN A 174 21.65 -10.82 18.69
CA ASN A 174 22.14 -9.67 17.93
C ASN A 174 21.58 -9.66 16.51
N PHE A 175 21.55 -8.50 15.89
CA PHE A 175 21.06 -8.36 14.51
C PHE A 175 21.77 -9.31 13.54
N GLU A 176 23.08 -9.51 13.70
CA GLU A 176 23.89 -10.39 12.83
C GLU A 176 23.48 -11.87 12.86
N GLU A 177 22.88 -12.30 13.96
CA GLU A 177 22.41 -13.67 14.19
C GLU A 177 20.99 -13.89 13.61
N ASP A 178 20.29 -12.83 13.16
CA ASP A 178 18.93 -12.94 12.63
C ASP A 178 18.92 -13.75 11.32
N PRO A 179 18.20 -14.88 11.26
CA PRO A 179 18.18 -15.72 10.07
C PRO A 179 17.56 -15.05 8.84
N PHE A 180 16.72 -14.02 9.01
CA PHE A 180 16.19 -13.23 7.87
C PHE A 180 17.24 -12.34 7.21
N ARG A 181 18.45 -12.21 7.77
CA ARG A 181 19.56 -11.59 7.04
C ARG A 181 19.88 -12.34 5.75
N LEU A 182 19.69 -13.67 5.75
CA LEU A 182 19.94 -14.53 4.59
C LEU A 182 18.82 -14.45 3.54
N VAL A 183 17.67 -13.85 3.88
CA VAL A 183 16.54 -13.70 2.95
C VAL A 183 16.59 -12.31 2.32
N LYS A 184 16.98 -12.23 1.04
CA LYS A 184 16.94 -10.99 0.26
C LYS A 184 15.70 -11.00 -0.62
N ILE A 185 14.98 -9.90 -0.63
CA ILE A 185 13.81 -9.73 -1.48
C ILE A 185 14.01 -8.40 -2.19
N SER A 186 14.03 -8.44 -3.52
CA SER A 186 14.07 -7.21 -4.31
C SER A 186 12.75 -6.47 -4.20
N ASP A 187 12.74 -5.22 -4.60
CA ASP A 187 11.48 -4.56 -4.95
C ASP A 187 10.85 -5.26 -6.15
N PHE A 188 9.52 -5.28 -6.17
CA PHE A 188 8.72 -5.90 -7.20
C PHE A 188 8.20 -4.83 -8.15
N MET A 189 8.67 -4.89 -9.39
CA MET A 189 8.45 -3.89 -10.43
C MET A 189 7.19 -4.19 -11.23
N PRO A 190 6.42 -3.17 -11.65
CA PRO A 190 5.19 -3.36 -12.40
C PRO A 190 5.47 -3.94 -13.80
N VAL A 191 4.75 -5.00 -14.16
CA VAL A 191 4.78 -5.59 -15.51
C VAL A 191 3.69 -4.94 -16.36
N GLY A 192 4.10 -4.13 -17.33
CA GLY A 192 3.18 -3.36 -18.18
C GLY A 192 2.51 -2.20 -17.45
N ASN A 193 1.26 -1.92 -17.82
CA ASN A 193 0.46 -0.88 -17.20
C ASN A 193 -0.24 -1.40 -15.94
N VAL A 194 -0.08 -0.66 -14.85
CA VAL A 194 -0.75 -0.93 -13.57
C VAL A 194 -1.71 0.20 -13.28
N ASN A 195 -2.99 -0.15 -13.13
CA ASN A 195 -4.03 0.83 -12.81
C ASN A 195 -4.06 1.09 -11.31
N THR A 196 -4.25 2.36 -10.94
CA THR A 196 -4.51 2.77 -9.57
C THR A 196 -5.85 3.48 -9.46
N LYS A 197 -6.38 3.51 -8.24
CA LYS A 197 -7.65 4.12 -7.92
C LYS A 197 -7.60 4.77 -6.54
N ILE A 198 -8.27 5.90 -6.37
CA ILE A 198 -8.45 6.53 -5.07
C ILE A 198 -9.76 6.06 -4.44
N VAL A 199 -9.66 5.49 -3.25
CA VAL A 199 -10.77 4.91 -2.49
C VAL A 199 -10.75 5.37 -1.03
N TYR A 200 -11.88 5.17 -0.33
CA TYR A 200 -11.94 5.32 1.11
C TYR A 200 -11.66 3.98 1.81
N ALA A 201 -10.70 3.97 2.71
CA ALA A 201 -10.58 2.91 3.71
C ALA A 201 -11.61 3.14 4.82
N VAL A 202 -12.57 2.22 4.94
CA VAL A 202 -13.68 2.34 5.88
C VAL A 202 -13.59 1.31 6.99
N ASN A 203 -13.75 1.76 8.23
CA ASN A 203 -13.76 0.88 9.39
C ASN A 203 -15.14 0.20 9.56
N LYS A 204 -15.17 -1.13 9.47
CA LYS A 204 -16.36 -1.96 9.72
C LYS A 204 -16.14 -2.83 10.95
N LYS A 205 -17.01 -2.68 11.95
CA LYS A 205 -16.96 -3.49 13.18
C LYS A 205 -17.52 -4.87 12.93
N LYS A 206 -16.88 -5.89 13.52
CA LYS A 206 -17.31 -7.30 13.43
C LYS A 206 -18.69 -7.55 14.03
N ASN A 207 -19.09 -6.76 15.02
CA ASN A 207 -20.44 -6.81 15.60
C ASN A 207 -21.17 -5.49 15.29
N PRO A 208 -22.18 -5.50 14.40
CA PRO A 208 -22.89 -4.29 13.98
C PRO A 208 -23.74 -3.67 15.11
N ASN A 209 -24.11 -4.45 16.14
CA ASN A 209 -24.98 -3.99 17.24
C ASN A 209 -24.25 -3.13 18.29
N LYS A 210 -22.92 -2.99 18.21
CA LYS A 210 -22.16 -2.10 19.09
C LYS A 210 -22.05 -0.71 18.47
N ASN A 211 -22.94 0.19 18.89
CA ASN A 211 -22.87 1.62 18.60
C ASN A 211 -21.60 2.22 19.25
N LEU A 212 -20.50 2.27 18.50
CA LEU A 212 -19.52 3.35 18.70
C LEU A 212 -19.22 4.03 17.36
N SER A 213 -18.73 5.26 17.42
CA SER A 213 -18.34 6.09 16.28
C SER A 213 -17.57 5.30 15.21
N LYS A 214 -17.92 5.55 13.95
CA LYS A 214 -17.09 5.15 12.81
C LYS A 214 -15.93 6.14 12.77
N GLY A 215 -14.69 5.66 12.88
CA GLY A 215 -13.52 6.51 12.73
C GLY A 215 -13.53 7.22 11.37
N LEU A 216 -12.84 8.35 11.27
CA LEU A 216 -12.72 9.12 10.04
C LEU A 216 -12.12 8.23 8.94
N PRO A 217 -12.75 8.13 7.76
CA PRO A 217 -12.23 7.28 6.69
C PRO A 217 -10.96 7.91 6.11
N GLN A 218 -9.97 7.07 5.78
CA GLN A 218 -8.73 7.52 5.11
C GLN A 218 -8.92 7.47 3.60
N ILE A 219 -8.31 8.40 2.88
CA ILE A 219 -8.31 8.44 1.41
C ILE A 219 -6.98 7.85 0.94
N LEU A 220 -7.03 6.72 0.23
CA LEU A 220 -5.85 5.99 -0.20
C LEU A 220 -5.85 5.79 -1.72
N GLU A 221 -4.70 5.98 -2.35
CA GLU A 221 -4.43 5.38 -3.66
C GLU A 221 -4.17 3.88 -3.48
N ILE A 222 -4.89 3.05 -4.21
CA ILE A 222 -4.73 1.59 -4.24
C ILE A 222 -4.24 1.13 -5.61
N ILE A 223 -3.51 0.02 -5.62
CA ILE A 223 -3.22 -0.79 -6.80
C ILE A 223 -4.42 -1.70 -7.07
N ASP A 224 -4.95 -1.67 -8.29
CA ASP A 224 -6.11 -2.48 -8.67
C ASP A 224 -5.78 -3.98 -8.73
N SER A 225 -6.82 -4.79 -8.51
CA SER A 225 -6.72 -6.24 -8.64
C SER A 225 -6.42 -6.65 -10.08
N GLY A 226 -5.67 -7.74 -10.25
CA GLY A 226 -5.21 -8.24 -11.54
C GLY A 226 -3.81 -7.76 -11.93
N SER A 227 -3.31 -6.69 -11.31
CA SER A 227 -1.97 -6.12 -11.55
C SER A 227 -0.86 -7.15 -11.29
N ILE A 228 0.16 -7.14 -12.15
CA ILE A 228 1.27 -8.09 -12.13
C ILE A 228 2.57 -7.35 -11.85
N PHE A 229 3.39 -7.94 -10.99
CA PHE A 229 4.72 -7.45 -10.65
C PHE A 229 5.75 -8.57 -10.71
N GLU A 230 6.98 -8.22 -11.04
CA GLU A 230 8.11 -9.15 -11.07
C GLU A 230 9.22 -8.73 -10.10
N GLY A 231 9.86 -9.71 -9.49
CA GLY A 231 10.96 -9.47 -8.55
C GLY A 231 11.70 -10.77 -8.25
N GLU A 232 12.62 -10.70 -7.30
CA GLU A 232 13.49 -11.81 -6.93
C GLU A 232 13.50 -12.04 -5.43
N ILE A 233 13.51 -13.30 -5.04
CA ILE A 233 13.85 -13.73 -3.69
C ILE A 233 15.19 -14.46 -3.77
N ALA A 234 16.16 -14.11 -2.94
CA ALA A 234 17.41 -14.83 -2.81
C ALA A 234 17.59 -15.36 -1.38
N ILE A 235 18.05 -16.61 -1.28
CA ILE A 235 18.47 -17.22 -0.02
C ILE A 235 19.99 -17.38 -0.05
N GLU A 236 20.67 -16.69 0.86
CA GLU A 236 22.11 -16.81 1.09
C GLU A 236 22.40 -17.98 2.03
N GLN A 237 23.53 -18.65 1.83
CA GLN A 237 24.02 -19.64 2.78
C GLN A 237 24.69 -18.96 3.99
N PRO A 238 24.49 -19.46 5.22
CA PRO A 238 25.18 -18.94 6.40
C PRO A 238 26.69 -19.19 6.29
N GLN A 239 27.49 -18.19 6.71
CA GLN A 239 28.93 -18.37 6.90
C GLN A 239 29.20 -18.72 8.36
N GLY A 240 29.83 -19.88 8.58
CA GLY A 240 30.07 -20.39 9.93
C GLY A 240 28.76 -20.59 10.71
N ASN A 241 28.86 -20.51 12.04
CA ASN A 241 27.76 -20.83 12.96
C ASN A 241 27.07 -19.59 13.56
N VAL A 242 27.20 -18.42 12.92
CA VAL A 242 26.58 -17.16 13.41
C VAL A 242 25.05 -17.27 13.41
N ILE A 243 24.49 -17.78 12.32
CA ILE A 243 23.05 -18.02 12.19
C ILE A 243 22.77 -19.49 12.47
N LYS A 244 22.18 -19.76 13.64
CA LYS A 244 21.95 -21.12 14.14
C LYS A 244 20.89 -21.90 13.36
N GLU A 245 19.84 -21.21 12.91
CA GLU A 245 18.72 -21.80 12.16
C GLU A 245 18.50 -21.03 10.84
N PRO A 246 19.26 -21.33 9.79
CA PRO A 246 19.11 -20.66 8.50
C PRO A 246 17.73 -20.92 7.89
N ILE A 247 17.20 -19.93 7.17
CA ILE A 247 15.90 -20.04 6.52
C ILE A 247 15.99 -20.84 5.23
N ASN A 248 15.15 -21.85 5.13
CA ASN A 248 14.89 -22.57 3.89
C ASN A 248 13.67 -21.97 3.18
N LEU A 249 13.78 -21.71 1.87
CA LEU A 249 12.68 -21.09 1.10
C LEU A 249 11.39 -21.91 1.14
N GLN A 250 11.46 -23.24 0.97
CA GLN A 250 10.26 -24.08 0.96
C GLN A 250 9.52 -24.00 2.30
N LYS A 251 10.27 -24.02 3.41
CA LYS A 251 9.70 -23.84 4.74
C LYS A 251 9.08 -22.45 4.90
N LEU A 252 9.78 -21.39 4.47
CA LEU A 252 9.28 -20.02 4.54
C LEU A 252 7.95 -19.86 3.79
N LEU A 253 7.87 -20.38 2.56
CA LEU A 253 6.67 -20.31 1.72
C LEU A 253 5.53 -21.16 2.30
N LYS A 254 5.84 -22.34 2.84
CA LYS A 254 4.85 -23.17 3.53
C LYS A 254 4.26 -22.45 4.75
N SER A 255 5.10 -21.86 5.60
CA SER A 255 4.65 -21.07 6.74
C SER A 255 3.74 -19.91 6.32
N SER A 256 4.09 -19.23 5.21
CA SER A 256 3.25 -18.17 4.62
C SER A 256 1.89 -18.69 4.16
N LEU A 257 1.88 -19.76 3.37
CA LEU A 257 0.64 -20.37 2.87
C LEU A 257 -0.27 -20.81 4.02
N ASP A 258 0.26 -21.52 5.01
CA ASP A 258 -0.51 -22.03 6.15
C ASP A 258 -1.10 -20.88 6.99
N PHE A 259 -0.31 -19.84 7.24
CA PHE A 259 -0.74 -18.68 8.02
C PHE A 259 -1.84 -17.90 7.29
N TYR A 260 -1.57 -17.44 6.08
CA TYR A 260 -2.51 -16.57 5.35
C TYR A 260 -3.75 -17.31 4.85
N SER A 261 -3.70 -18.63 4.62
CA SER A 261 -4.91 -19.42 4.33
C SER A 261 -5.86 -19.43 5.53
N LYS A 262 -5.33 -19.57 6.75
CA LYS A 262 -6.13 -19.51 7.97
C LYS A 262 -6.71 -18.12 8.20
N GLU A 263 -5.90 -17.08 8.02
CA GLU A 263 -6.36 -15.69 8.18
C GLU A 263 -7.45 -15.34 7.15
N ARG A 264 -7.26 -15.72 5.88
CA ARG A 264 -8.29 -15.56 4.84
C ARG A 264 -9.60 -16.27 5.20
N ASN A 265 -9.54 -17.51 5.68
CA ASN A 265 -10.75 -18.24 6.10
C ASN A 265 -11.45 -17.59 7.30
N ARG A 266 -10.69 -16.96 8.21
CA ARG A 266 -11.28 -16.16 9.29
C ARG A 266 -11.94 -14.90 8.74
N GLU A 267 -11.24 -14.14 7.90
CA GLU A 267 -11.74 -12.89 7.31
C GLU A 267 -12.97 -13.11 6.44
N ASN A 268 -12.99 -14.16 5.62
CA ASN A 268 -14.16 -14.53 4.82
C ASN A 268 -15.40 -14.81 5.68
N ARG A 269 -15.24 -15.40 6.87
CA ARG A 269 -16.35 -15.59 7.82
C ARG A 269 -16.82 -14.26 8.39
N ASP A 270 -15.89 -13.40 8.79
CA ASP A 270 -16.20 -12.06 9.31
C ASP A 270 -16.94 -11.22 8.26
N LEU A 271 -16.50 -11.23 7.00
CA LEU A 271 -17.14 -10.51 5.90
C LEU A 271 -18.55 -11.04 5.59
N LYS A 272 -18.74 -12.36 5.55
CA LYS A 272 -20.06 -12.98 5.37
C LYS A 272 -21.03 -12.58 6.48
N ASN A 273 -20.58 -12.55 7.74
CA ASN A 273 -21.40 -12.10 8.87
C ASN A 273 -21.82 -10.63 8.73
N LEU A 274 -21.01 -9.81 8.06
CA LEU A 274 -21.30 -8.41 7.76
C LEU A 274 -22.07 -8.21 6.45
N ARG A 275 -22.45 -9.29 5.74
CA ARG A 275 -23.07 -9.26 4.41
C ARG A 275 -22.24 -8.47 3.38
N ILE A 276 -20.92 -8.48 3.56
CA ILE A 276 -19.97 -7.93 2.59
C ILE A 276 -19.56 -9.06 1.66
N GLU A 277 -19.57 -8.78 0.35
CA GLU A 277 -19.16 -9.76 -0.65
C GLU A 277 -17.72 -10.20 -0.41
N VAL A 278 -17.53 -11.51 -0.37
CA VAL A 278 -16.19 -12.10 -0.29
C VAL A 278 -15.64 -12.19 -1.70
N ILE A 279 -14.51 -11.53 -1.94
CA ILE A 279 -13.76 -11.71 -3.17
C ILE A 279 -13.24 -13.15 -3.18
N ASN A 280 -13.89 -14.00 -3.96
CA ASN A 280 -13.37 -15.30 -4.32
C ASN A 280 -12.55 -15.10 -5.60
N PRO A 281 -11.21 -15.08 -5.54
CA PRO A 281 -10.39 -15.28 -6.72
C PRO A 281 -10.63 -16.72 -7.22
N THR A 282 -11.76 -16.95 -7.88
CA THR A 282 -12.10 -18.20 -8.56
C THR A 282 -11.74 -18.02 -10.02
N THR A 283 -10.96 -18.96 -10.55
CA THR A 283 -10.47 -19.04 -11.93
C THR A 283 -9.25 -18.18 -12.27
N ILE A 284 -8.20 -18.35 -11.48
CA ILE A 284 -6.95 -18.75 -12.12
C ILE A 284 -6.83 -20.20 -11.70
N SER A 285 -6.60 -21.10 -12.65
CA SER A 285 -5.99 -22.40 -12.35
C SER A 285 -5.03 -22.22 -11.17
N ILE A 286 -5.01 -23.15 -10.23
CA ILE A 286 -3.92 -23.27 -9.27
C ILE A 286 -2.63 -23.53 -10.09
N LEU A 287 -2.09 -22.50 -10.74
CA LEU A 287 -0.71 -22.10 -10.56
C LEU A 287 -0.75 -21.62 -9.11
N GLN A 288 -0.67 -22.53 -8.15
CA GLN A 288 0.60 -22.92 -7.58
C GLN A 288 1.21 -21.61 -7.04
N VAL A 289 1.69 -21.63 -5.81
CA VAL A 289 2.92 -20.87 -5.55
C VAL A 289 3.96 -21.54 -6.45
N GLY A 290 3.86 -21.23 -7.74
CA GLY A 290 4.57 -21.77 -8.85
C GLY A 290 5.70 -20.79 -9.03
N ILE A 291 6.64 -20.89 -8.09
CA ILE A 291 8.00 -20.93 -8.53
C ILE A 291 8.00 -22.07 -9.56
N LYS A 292 7.81 -21.73 -10.85
CA LYS A 292 8.24 -22.60 -11.94
C LYS A 292 9.74 -22.68 -11.73
N PHE A 293 10.17 -23.71 -11.01
CA PHE A 293 11.52 -24.21 -11.10
C PHE A 293 11.65 -24.70 -12.54
N ALA A 294 12.01 -23.79 -13.44
CA ALA A 294 12.64 -24.19 -14.67
C ALA A 294 13.94 -24.87 -14.25
N ASN A 295 13.93 -26.20 -14.31
CA ASN A 295 15.05 -27.12 -14.14
C ASN A 295 15.77 -27.08 -12.78
N LEU A 296 15.30 -27.96 -11.87
CA LEU A 296 16.14 -28.80 -11.01
C LEU A 296 15.48 -30.17 -10.94
#